data_AF-A0A7Y3NA84-F1
#
_entry.id   AF-A0A7Y3NA84-F1
#
_cell.length_a   1.000
_cell.length_b   1.000
_cell.length_c   1.000
_cell.angle_alpha   90.00
_cell.angle_beta   90.00
_cell.angle_gamma   90.00
#
_symmetry.space_group_name_H-M   'P 1'
#
loop_
_entity.id
_entity.type
_entity.pdbx_description
1 polymer ?
#
loop_
_entity_poly.entity_id
_entity_poly.type
_entity_poly.pdbx_seq_one_letter_code
_entity_poly.pdbx_strand_id
1 'polypeptide(L)'
;KKSTSEFLDQLDAWQKRASAKSTQDYENVLVQFATHAKKVSELGSKIQTQNNGLRASLDGVTQEFRGISLSVGEIHDISEKVRMLSLNAAIEAARAGSAGRGFKVISDEIKNLSLSVQRLVKDITEQIKGTQTSLGQVVVSFGSQTSEISTDLDILNRDMGNYDEQLMNYQNEFIAIVELISRTTREINSRVESLAPVFQLHDMTLQQIRHIADVEKNLADNAPAEVKTSTDASLHTARRQVLEHAQKAATTDDEHAVLTRLAELYGLEIEKTTANSTKIELF
;
A
#
# COMPACT_ATOMS: atom_id res chain seq x y z
N LYS A 1 -15.57 -36.45 -16.48
CA LYS A 1 -15.36 -36.86 -15.07
C LYS A 1 -13.90 -36.68 -14.60
N LYS A 2 -12.88 -37.25 -15.27
CA LYS A 2 -11.46 -37.14 -14.83
C LYS A 2 -10.92 -35.70 -14.74
N SER A 3 -11.16 -34.89 -15.78
CA SER A 3 -10.71 -33.49 -15.85
C SER A 3 -11.32 -32.57 -14.78
N THR A 4 -12.57 -32.82 -14.35
CA THR A 4 -13.24 -32.00 -13.34
C THR A 4 -12.66 -32.26 -11.95
N SER A 5 -12.47 -33.53 -11.56
CA SER A 5 -11.85 -33.88 -10.28
C SER A 5 -10.42 -33.34 -10.16
N GLU A 6 -9.63 -33.47 -11.23
CA GLU A 6 -8.24 -32.97 -11.26
C GLU A 6 -8.16 -31.45 -11.11
N PHE A 7 -9.07 -30.70 -11.72
CA PHE A 7 -9.15 -29.24 -11.55
C PHE A 7 -9.42 -28.85 -10.09
N LEU A 8 -10.18 -29.64 -9.36
CA LEU A 8 -10.56 -29.36 -7.97
C LEU A 8 -9.45 -29.63 -6.98
N ASP A 9 -8.75 -30.74 -7.16
CA ASP A 9 -7.56 -31.03 -6.37
C ASP A 9 -6.50 -29.94 -6.60
N GLN A 10 -6.36 -29.46 -7.84
CA GLN A 10 -5.48 -28.34 -8.16
C GLN A 10 -5.93 -27.03 -7.51
N LEU A 11 -7.24 -26.76 -7.46
CA LEU A 11 -7.80 -25.55 -6.88
C LEU A 11 -7.71 -25.55 -5.34
N ASP A 12 -7.98 -26.68 -4.67
CA ASP A 12 -7.77 -26.85 -3.23
C ASP A 12 -6.28 -26.70 -2.87
N ALA A 13 -5.40 -27.34 -3.64
CA ALA A 13 -3.96 -27.20 -3.46
C ALA A 13 -3.48 -25.77 -3.73
N TRP A 14 -4.06 -25.08 -4.71
CA TRP A 14 -3.78 -23.67 -4.96
C TRP A 14 -4.25 -22.81 -3.79
N GLN A 15 -5.44 -23.03 -3.27
CA GLN A 15 -6.02 -22.29 -2.15
C GLN A 15 -5.16 -22.41 -0.88
N LYS A 16 -4.79 -23.64 -0.50
CA LYS A 16 -3.92 -23.89 0.66
C LYS A 16 -2.58 -23.17 0.51
N ARG A 17 -1.98 -23.24 -0.69
CA ARG A 17 -0.73 -22.54 -0.99
C ARG A 17 -0.91 -21.02 -0.97
N ALA A 18 -2.00 -20.49 -1.52
CA ALA A 18 -2.29 -19.06 -1.54
C ALA A 18 -2.51 -18.51 -0.12
N SER A 19 -3.27 -19.24 0.71
CA SER A 19 -3.50 -18.87 2.12
C SER A 19 -2.20 -18.91 2.94
N ALA A 20 -1.43 -19.99 2.81
CA ALA A 20 -0.17 -20.14 3.52
C ALA A 20 0.84 -19.08 3.09
N LYS A 21 0.97 -18.85 1.78
CA LYS A 21 1.86 -17.82 1.25
C LYS A 21 1.44 -16.42 1.68
N SER A 22 0.16 -16.08 1.59
CA SER A 22 -0.34 -14.77 2.05
C SER A 22 -0.11 -14.57 3.55
N THR A 23 -0.35 -15.60 4.37
CA THR A 23 -0.08 -15.52 5.81
C THR A 23 1.40 -15.28 6.09
N GLN A 24 2.29 -15.99 5.38
CA GLN A 24 3.73 -15.80 5.49
C GLN A 24 4.18 -14.41 5.00
N ASP A 25 3.65 -13.94 3.87
CA ASP A 25 3.95 -12.61 3.33
C ASP A 25 3.48 -11.52 4.31
N TYR A 26 2.31 -11.71 4.94
CA TYR A 26 1.78 -10.84 5.98
C TYR A 26 2.66 -10.82 7.24
N GLU A 27 3.06 -11.98 7.76
CA GLU A 27 3.99 -12.07 8.90
C GLU A 27 5.32 -11.36 8.61
N ASN A 28 5.86 -11.52 7.40
CA ASN A 28 7.08 -10.84 6.98
C ASN A 28 6.91 -9.31 6.97
N VAL A 29 5.77 -8.82 6.46
CA VAL A 29 5.46 -7.39 6.45
C VAL A 29 5.31 -6.86 7.88
N LEU A 30 4.60 -7.58 8.76
CA LEU A 30 4.45 -7.19 10.17
C LEU A 30 5.79 -7.11 10.89
N VAL A 31 6.68 -8.08 10.70
CA VAL A 31 8.02 -8.07 11.31
C VAL A 31 8.84 -6.89 10.81
N GLN A 32 8.82 -6.61 9.50
CA GLN A 32 9.50 -5.43 8.95
C GLN A 32 8.92 -4.14 9.51
N PHE A 33 7.60 -4.06 9.60
CA PHE A 33 6.89 -2.90 10.12
C PHE A 33 7.22 -2.63 11.59
N ALA A 34 7.14 -3.65 12.45
CA ALA A 34 7.54 -3.57 13.85
C ALA A 34 9.02 -3.16 14.01
N THR A 35 9.89 -3.66 13.14
CA THR A 35 11.31 -3.29 13.13
C THR A 35 11.50 -1.81 12.77
N HIS A 36 10.79 -1.32 11.76
CA HIS A 36 10.84 0.10 11.38
C HIS A 36 10.25 0.99 12.47
N ALA A 37 9.14 0.59 13.10
CA ALA A 37 8.53 1.32 14.21
C ALA A 37 9.48 1.47 15.40
N LYS A 38 10.14 0.37 15.78
CA LYS A 38 11.18 0.40 16.81
C LYS A 38 12.32 1.36 16.44
N LYS A 39 12.79 1.32 15.19
CA LYS A 39 13.89 2.18 14.71
C LYS A 39 13.51 3.66 14.72
N VAL A 40 12.28 4.01 14.38
CA VAL A 40 11.77 5.40 14.46
C VAL A 40 11.70 5.86 15.91
N SER A 41 11.18 5.03 16.81
CA SER A 41 11.13 5.34 18.24
C SER A 41 12.53 5.56 18.84
N GLU A 42 13.49 4.67 18.52
CA GLU A 42 14.89 4.80 18.94
C GLU A 42 15.54 6.08 18.39
N LEU A 43 15.31 6.40 17.11
CA LEU A 43 15.81 7.62 16.49
C LEU A 43 15.24 8.86 17.19
N GLY A 44 13.95 8.85 17.51
CA GLY A 44 13.28 9.93 18.22
C GLY A 44 13.88 10.18 19.60
N SER A 45 14.07 9.11 20.39
CA SER A 45 14.71 9.18 21.71
C SER A 45 16.16 9.70 21.62
N LYS A 46 16.90 9.26 20.59
CA LYS A 46 18.28 9.72 20.36
C LYS A 46 18.32 11.21 20.03
N ILE A 47 17.46 11.69 19.13
CA ILE A 47 17.38 13.11 18.78
C ILE A 47 17.04 13.95 20.00
N GLN A 48 16.07 13.51 20.80
CA GLN A 48 15.68 14.25 22.01
C GLN A 48 16.81 14.32 23.04
N THR A 49 17.56 13.24 23.22
CA THR A 49 18.75 13.21 24.07
C THR A 49 19.85 14.15 23.55
N GLN A 50 20.10 14.14 22.24
CA GLN A 50 21.08 15.03 21.60
C GLN A 50 20.68 16.50 21.74
N ASN A 51 19.40 16.83 21.53
CA ASN A 51 18.89 18.20 21.67
C ASN A 51 18.99 18.69 23.12
N ASN A 52 18.69 17.83 24.10
CA ASN A 52 18.87 18.18 25.52
C ASN A 52 20.35 18.43 25.86
N GLY A 53 21.26 17.60 25.37
CA GLY A 53 22.70 17.79 25.55
C GLY A 53 23.23 19.08 24.90
N LEU A 54 22.74 19.39 23.70
CA LEU A 54 23.09 20.63 23.02
C LEU A 54 22.56 21.86 23.75
N ARG A 55 21.33 21.82 24.25
CA ARG A 55 20.76 22.91 25.06
C ARG A 55 21.60 23.16 26.31
N ALA A 56 21.98 22.11 27.04
CA ALA A 56 22.86 22.23 28.20
C ALA A 56 24.23 22.83 27.84
N SER A 57 24.77 22.48 26.67
CA SER A 57 26.03 23.03 26.19
C SER A 57 25.92 24.53 25.85
N LEU A 58 24.82 24.94 25.20
CA LEU A 58 24.53 26.35 24.90
C LEU A 58 24.31 27.18 26.16
N ASP A 59 23.65 26.62 27.18
CA ASP A 59 23.50 27.25 28.49
C ASP A 59 24.87 27.44 29.16
N GLY A 60 25.74 26.44 29.08
CA GLY A 60 27.13 26.52 29.55
C GLY A 60 27.93 27.64 28.88
N VAL A 61 27.90 27.69 27.54
CA VAL A 61 28.56 28.77 26.77
C VAL A 61 28.00 30.14 27.14
N THR A 62 26.68 30.26 27.32
CA THR A 62 26.05 31.52 27.75
C THR A 62 26.56 31.96 29.12
N GLN A 63 26.77 31.02 30.04
CA GLN A 63 27.33 31.31 31.36
C GLN A 63 28.80 31.72 31.30
N GLU A 64 29.62 31.09 30.44
CA GLU A 64 31.01 31.49 30.20
C GLU A 64 31.09 32.93 29.69
N PHE A 65 30.24 33.31 28.71
CA PHE A 65 30.20 34.67 28.20
C PHE A 65 29.80 35.70 29.26
N ARG A 66 28.93 35.35 30.22
CA ARG A 66 28.65 36.22 31.38
C ARG A 66 29.89 36.42 32.25
N GLY A 67 30.66 35.36 32.49
CA GLY A 67 31.93 35.45 33.21
C GLY A 67 32.93 36.37 32.51
N ILE A 68 33.08 36.23 31.19
CA ILE A 68 33.93 37.11 30.38
C ILE A 68 33.45 38.57 30.46
N SER A 69 32.14 38.83 30.37
CA SER A 69 31.60 40.18 30.52
C SER A 69 31.97 40.83 31.86
N LEU A 70 31.97 40.06 32.96
CA LEU A 70 32.37 40.55 34.27
C LEU A 70 33.86 40.92 34.29
N SER A 71 34.75 40.03 33.82
CA SER A 71 36.20 40.33 33.75
C SER A 71 36.50 41.54 32.87
N VAL A 72 35.80 41.70 31.75
CA VAL A 72 35.94 42.86 30.86
C VAL A 72 35.51 44.15 31.58
N GLY A 73 34.44 44.09 32.38
CA GLY A 73 34.04 45.20 33.26
C GLY A 73 35.11 45.56 34.30
N GLU A 74 35.73 44.57 34.94
CA GLU A 74 36.83 44.81 35.89
C GLU A 74 38.04 45.46 35.20
N ILE A 75 38.38 45.05 33.97
CA ILE A 75 39.46 45.67 33.18
C ILE A 75 39.12 47.13 32.85
N HIS A 76 37.86 47.44 32.53
CA HIS A 76 37.41 48.82 32.33
C HIS A 76 37.69 49.67 33.57
N ASP A 77 37.27 49.18 34.75
CA ASP A 77 37.42 49.88 36.02
C ASP A 77 38.89 50.06 36.41
N ILE A 78 39.74 49.06 36.16
CA ILE A 78 41.18 49.15 36.36
C ILE A 78 41.77 50.22 35.44
N SER A 79 41.40 50.20 34.15
CA SER A 79 41.90 51.19 33.19
C SER A 79 41.49 52.61 33.56
N GLU A 80 40.26 52.80 34.06
CA GLU A 80 39.81 54.08 34.56
C GLU A 80 40.59 54.56 35.80
N LYS A 81 40.88 53.67 36.74
CA LYS A 81 41.75 53.99 37.90
C LYS A 81 43.16 54.35 37.46
N VAL A 82 43.76 53.61 36.53
CA VAL A 82 45.09 53.91 35.97
C VAL A 82 45.09 55.27 35.26
N ARG A 83 44.03 55.60 34.51
CA ARG A 83 43.85 56.91 33.88
C ARG A 83 43.78 58.04 34.90
N MET A 84 43.09 57.83 36.02
CA MET A 84 43.06 58.82 37.10
C MET A 84 44.42 58.97 37.80
N LEU A 85 45.13 57.87 38.05
CA LEU A 85 46.48 57.91 38.62
C LEU A 85 47.47 58.64 37.72
N SER A 86 47.41 58.41 36.40
CA SER A 86 48.29 59.09 35.44
C SER A 86 47.98 60.58 35.34
N LEU A 87 46.70 60.96 35.43
CA LEU A 87 46.30 62.36 35.50
C LEU A 87 46.86 63.05 36.76
N ASN A 88 46.75 62.40 37.92
CA ASN A 88 47.31 62.93 39.17
C ASN A 88 48.84 63.07 39.07
N ALA A 89 49.53 62.10 38.48
CA ALA A 89 50.97 62.17 38.23
C ALA A 89 51.34 63.30 37.26
N ALA A 90 50.55 63.54 36.21
CA ALA A 90 50.75 64.63 35.26
C ALA A 90 50.60 66.01 35.94
N ILE A 91 49.65 66.15 36.86
CA ILE A 91 49.45 67.36 37.67
C ILE A 91 50.68 67.61 38.56
N GLU A 92 51.15 66.58 39.27
CA GLU A 92 52.30 66.73 40.17
C GLU A 92 53.61 66.96 39.41
N ALA A 93 53.78 66.34 38.23
CA ALA A 93 54.88 66.61 37.32
C ALA A 93 54.88 68.06 36.82
N ALA A 94 53.71 68.63 36.54
CA ALA A 94 53.58 70.05 36.19
C ALA A 94 53.93 70.95 37.39
N ARG A 95 53.54 70.56 38.60
CA ARG A 95 53.83 71.30 39.85
C ARG A 95 55.32 71.33 40.19
N ALA A 96 56.05 70.25 39.91
CA ALA A 96 57.51 70.17 40.08
C ALA A 96 58.31 70.97 39.01
N GLY A 97 57.64 71.59 38.03
CA GLY A 97 58.27 72.46 37.03
C GLY A 97 59.35 71.75 36.20
N SER A 98 60.57 72.29 36.22
CA SER A 98 61.68 71.77 35.41
C SER A 98 62.16 70.36 35.83
N ALA A 99 62.01 70.02 37.12
CA ALA A 99 62.38 68.73 37.69
C ALA A 99 61.38 67.61 37.34
N GLY A 100 60.12 67.96 37.02
CA GLY A 100 59.04 67.02 36.70
C GLY A 100 58.95 66.61 35.23
N ARG A 101 59.78 67.14 34.33
CA ARG A 101 59.65 66.92 32.87
C ARG A 101 59.71 65.45 32.46
N GLY A 102 60.58 64.64 33.06
CA GLY A 102 60.64 63.20 32.79
C GLY A 102 59.39 62.45 33.26
N PHE A 103 58.88 62.80 34.45
CA PHE A 103 57.63 62.25 34.99
C PHE A 103 56.41 62.62 34.14
N LYS A 104 56.39 63.82 33.55
CA LYS A 104 55.32 64.24 32.65
C LYS A 104 55.21 63.33 31.43
N VAL A 105 56.32 63.03 30.76
CA VAL A 105 56.35 62.13 29.59
C VAL A 105 55.80 60.74 29.97
N ILE A 106 56.22 60.19 31.10
CA ILE A 106 55.73 58.90 31.59
C ILE A 106 54.22 58.95 31.88
N SER A 107 53.74 60.01 32.53
CA SER A 107 52.32 60.16 32.85
C SER A 107 51.43 60.28 31.61
N ASP A 108 51.88 60.99 30.58
CA ASP A 108 51.16 61.12 29.31
C ASP A 108 51.10 59.77 28.57
N GLU A 109 52.18 58.98 28.61
CA GLU A 109 52.20 57.64 28.01
C GLU A 109 51.24 56.67 28.73
N ILE A 110 51.23 56.66 30.07
CA ILE A 110 50.29 55.85 30.85
C ILE A 110 48.84 56.25 30.57
N LYS A 111 48.57 57.56 30.43
CA LYS A 111 47.25 58.06 30.05
C LYS A 111 46.83 57.53 28.67
N ASN A 112 47.71 57.63 27.66
CA ASN A 112 47.42 57.13 26.31
C ASN A 112 47.19 55.61 26.28
N LEU A 113 47.97 54.85 27.06
CA LEU A 113 47.80 53.41 27.22
C LEU A 113 46.44 53.08 27.85
N SER A 114 46.04 53.76 28.93
CA SER A 114 44.74 53.55 29.58
C SER A 114 43.56 53.84 28.63
N LEU A 115 43.62 54.92 27.85
CA LEU A 115 42.61 55.24 26.85
C LEU A 115 42.53 54.16 25.74
N SER A 116 43.68 53.61 25.34
CA SER A 116 43.73 52.53 24.35
C SER A 116 43.10 51.24 24.90
N VAL A 117 43.37 50.90 26.16
CA VAL A 117 42.72 49.77 26.87
C VAL A 117 41.22 49.98 26.97
N GLN A 118 40.74 51.18 27.31
CA GLN A 118 39.30 51.49 27.37
C GLN A 118 38.60 51.28 26.01
N ARG A 119 39.26 51.70 24.91
CA ARG A 119 38.73 51.45 23.56
C ARG A 119 38.63 49.96 23.26
N LEU A 120 39.70 49.21 23.54
CA LEU A 120 39.73 47.74 23.37
C LEU A 120 38.64 47.04 24.18
N VAL A 121 38.43 47.46 25.43
CA VAL A 121 37.36 46.93 26.29
C VAL A 121 35.98 47.20 25.67
N LYS A 122 35.75 48.39 25.12
CA LYS A 122 34.49 48.71 24.43
C LYS A 122 34.27 47.79 23.23
N ASP A 123 35.28 47.60 22.40
CA ASP A 123 35.20 46.77 21.20
C ASP A 123 34.91 45.29 21.57
N ILE A 124 35.61 44.76 22.59
CA ILE A 124 35.37 43.40 23.11
C ILE A 124 33.96 43.27 23.69
N THR A 125 33.46 44.29 24.40
CA THR A 125 32.10 44.30 24.96
C THR A 125 31.04 44.20 23.86
N GLU A 126 31.23 44.91 22.75
CA GLU A 126 30.34 44.86 21.60
C GLU A 126 30.37 43.49 20.92
N GLN A 127 31.56 42.89 20.77
CA GLN A 127 31.71 41.53 20.26
C GLN A 127 31.00 40.48 21.14
N ILE A 128 31.18 40.55 22.47
CA ILE A 128 30.50 39.65 23.41
C ILE A 128 28.99 39.76 23.29
N LYS A 129 28.45 41.00 23.22
CA LYS A 129 27.02 41.24 23.07
C LYS A 129 26.49 40.67 21.75
N GLY A 130 27.24 40.82 20.66
CA GLY A 130 26.94 40.20 19.37
C GLY A 130 26.84 38.68 19.48
N THR A 131 27.85 38.04 20.07
CA THR A 131 27.87 36.58 20.24
C THR A 131 26.74 36.09 21.14
N GLN A 132 26.43 36.79 22.25
CA GLN A 132 25.29 36.46 23.11
C GLN A 132 23.95 36.54 22.37
N THR A 133 23.80 37.53 21.48
CA THR A 133 22.59 37.67 20.65
C THR A 133 22.46 36.50 19.68
N SER A 134 23.55 36.14 18.99
CA SER A 134 23.57 34.98 18.08
C SER A 134 23.28 33.67 18.83
N LEU A 135 23.86 33.48 20.02
CA LEU A 135 23.56 32.31 20.87
C LEU A 135 22.07 32.26 21.25
N GLY A 136 21.47 33.39 21.62
CA GLY A 136 20.04 33.48 21.93
C GLY A 136 19.16 33.05 20.74
N GLN A 137 19.51 33.47 19.53
CA GLN A 137 18.81 33.04 18.30
C GLN A 137 18.94 31.54 18.06
N VAL A 138 20.14 30.98 18.28
CA VAL A 138 20.38 29.53 18.16
C VAL A 138 19.53 28.76 19.17
N VAL A 139 19.45 29.20 20.43
CA VAL A 139 18.62 28.57 21.47
C VAL A 139 17.13 28.56 21.09
N VAL A 140 16.62 29.68 20.58
CA VAL A 140 15.21 29.77 20.13
C VAL A 140 14.94 28.82 18.96
N SER A 141 15.82 28.83 17.95
CA SER A 141 15.70 27.95 16.77
C SER A 141 15.78 26.47 17.16
N PHE A 142 16.69 26.09 18.05
CA PHE A 142 16.76 24.72 18.56
C PHE A 142 15.53 24.33 19.38
N GLY A 143 14.98 25.28 20.14
CA GLY A 143 13.73 25.07 20.89
C GLY A 143 12.56 24.74 19.96
N SER A 144 12.37 25.52 18.89
CA SER A 144 11.30 25.26 17.93
C SER A 144 11.51 23.95 17.17
N GLN A 145 12.73 23.70 16.68
CA GLN A 145 13.06 22.44 15.99
C GLN A 145 12.84 21.21 16.87
N THR A 146 13.18 21.30 18.16
CA THR A 146 12.93 20.19 19.11
C THR A 146 11.43 19.93 19.28
N SER A 147 10.62 20.98 19.33
CA SER A 147 9.16 20.86 19.44
C SER A 147 8.53 20.26 18.18
N GLU A 148 8.98 20.69 17.00
CA GLU A 148 8.54 20.16 15.71
C GLU A 148 8.87 18.66 15.60
N ILE A 149 10.13 18.29 15.88
CA ILE A 149 10.55 16.89 15.86
C ILE A 149 9.75 16.02 16.83
N SER A 150 9.46 16.52 18.05
CA SER A 150 8.62 15.78 19.00
C SER A 150 7.21 15.53 18.44
N THR A 151 6.64 16.55 17.78
CA THR A 151 5.30 16.44 17.16
C THR A 151 5.31 15.45 16.00
N ASP A 152 6.33 15.51 15.14
CA ASP A 152 6.49 14.59 14.01
C ASP A 152 6.66 13.14 14.46
N LEU A 153 7.39 12.90 15.56
CA LEU A 153 7.54 11.57 16.15
C LEU A 153 6.22 11.03 16.70
N ASP A 154 5.41 11.87 17.34
CA ASP A 154 4.09 11.48 17.83
C ASP A 154 3.14 11.13 16.68
N ILE A 155 3.16 11.92 15.59
CA ILE A 155 2.40 11.64 14.38
C ILE A 155 2.86 10.32 13.75
N LEU A 156 4.17 10.13 13.59
CA LEU A 156 4.74 8.89 13.04
C LEU A 156 4.35 7.66 13.85
N ASN A 157 4.40 7.72 15.18
CA ASN A 157 3.99 6.63 16.05
C ASN A 157 2.49 6.30 15.88
N ARG A 158 1.64 7.33 15.78
CA ARG A 158 0.20 7.14 15.56
C ARG A 158 -0.10 6.55 14.19
N ASP A 159 0.51 7.09 13.14
CA ASP A 159 0.36 6.59 11.78
C ASP A 159 0.84 5.14 11.69
N MET A 160 1.91 4.81 12.42
CA MET A 160 2.38 3.43 12.50
C MET A 160 1.32 2.49 13.10
N GLY A 161 0.68 2.89 14.21
CA GLY A 161 -0.44 2.11 14.77
C GLY A 161 -1.59 1.93 13.77
N ASN A 162 -1.96 2.97 13.04
CA ASN A 162 -3.04 2.92 12.05
C ASN A 162 -2.71 2.00 10.86
N TYR A 163 -1.45 1.95 10.43
CA TYR A 163 -1.01 1.04 9.36
C TYR A 163 -1.06 -0.42 9.80
N ASP A 164 -0.69 -0.72 11.05
CA ASP A 164 -0.79 -2.07 11.61
C ASP A 164 -2.25 -2.58 11.62
N GLU A 165 -3.18 -1.73 12.06
CA GLU A 165 -4.62 -2.04 12.04
C GLU A 165 -5.16 -2.24 10.61
N GLN A 166 -4.79 -1.38 9.67
CA GLN A 166 -5.18 -1.53 8.26
C GLN A 166 -4.65 -2.82 7.64
N LEU A 167 -3.39 -3.17 7.92
CA LEU A 167 -2.79 -4.42 7.47
C LEU A 167 -3.54 -5.63 8.02
N MET A 168 -3.91 -5.63 9.31
CA MET A 168 -4.76 -6.67 9.90
C MET A 168 -6.11 -6.80 9.19
N ASN A 169 -6.76 -5.69 8.86
CA ASN A 169 -8.04 -5.69 8.16
C ASN A 169 -7.92 -6.29 6.75
N TYR A 170 -6.91 -5.89 5.97
CA TYR A 170 -6.67 -6.46 4.64
C TYR A 170 -6.39 -7.97 4.69
N GLN A 171 -5.66 -8.42 5.72
CA GLN A 171 -5.37 -9.84 5.88
C GLN A 171 -6.63 -10.65 6.19
N ASN A 172 -7.48 -10.13 7.09
CA ASN A 172 -8.76 -10.77 7.42
C ASN A 172 -9.69 -10.82 6.20
N GLU A 173 -9.74 -9.74 5.41
CA GLU A 173 -10.52 -9.71 4.17
C GLU A 173 -10.01 -10.71 3.14
N PHE A 174 -8.69 -10.82 2.97
CA PHE A 174 -8.08 -11.81 2.08
C PHE A 174 -8.43 -13.24 2.48
N ILE A 175 -8.30 -13.58 3.77
CA ILE A 175 -8.70 -14.90 4.30
C ILE A 175 -10.18 -15.17 4.00
N ALA A 176 -11.05 -14.18 4.24
CA ALA A 176 -12.48 -14.32 3.97
C ALA A 176 -12.80 -14.54 2.47
N ILE A 177 -12.11 -13.84 1.57
CA ILE A 177 -12.25 -14.03 0.11
C ILE A 177 -11.81 -15.43 -0.29
N VAL A 178 -10.68 -15.91 0.23
CA VAL A 178 -10.18 -17.25 -0.08
C VAL A 178 -11.17 -18.32 0.38
N GLU A 179 -11.74 -18.19 1.58
CA GLU A 179 -12.79 -19.10 2.07
C GLU A 179 -14.08 -19.05 1.23
N LEU A 180 -14.47 -17.85 0.77
CA LEU A 180 -15.63 -17.68 -0.10
C LEU A 180 -15.43 -18.43 -1.41
N ILE A 181 -14.26 -18.30 -2.04
CA ILE A 181 -13.91 -19.04 -3.26
C ILE A 181 -14.06 -20.54 -3.02
N SER A 182 -13.55 -21.08 -1.90
CA SER A 182 -13.68 -22.50 -1.55
C SER A 182 -15.13 -22.98 -1.46
N ARG A 183 -15.99 -22.17 -0.83
CA ARG A 183 -17.41 -22.51 -0.69
C ARG A 183 -18.08 -22.56 -2.06
N THR A 184 -17.87 -21.53 -2.87
CA THR A 184 -18.44 -21.44 -4.22
C THR A 184 -17.95 -22.57 -5.12
N THR A 185 -16.66 -22.92 -5.05
CA THR A 185 -16.10 -24.06 -5.79
C THR A 185 -16.78 -25.37 -5.41
N ARG A 186 -16.94 -25.65 -4.10
CA ARG A 186 -17.64 -26.85 -3.64
C ARG A 186 -19.09 -26.90 -4.11
N GLU A 187 -19.77 -25.75 -4.12
CA GLU A 187 -21.14 -25.67 -4.63
C GLU A 187 -21.23 -25.94 -6.13
N ILE A 188 -20.34 -25.34 -6.94
CA ILE A 188 -20.23 -25.60 -8.38
C ILE A 188 -20.04 -27.10 -8.64
N ASN A 189 -19.22 -27.78 -7.83
CA ASN A 189 -18.98 -29.21 -7.99
C ASN A 189 -20.20 -30.05 -7.72
N SER A 190 -20.89 -29.78 -6.61
CA SER A 190 -22.12 -30.48 -6.29
C SER A 190 -23.15 -30.33 -7.42
N ARG A 191 -23.24 -29.13 -8.01
CA ARG A 191 -24.09 -28.87 -9.18
C ARG A 191 -23.62 -29.65 -10.42
N VAL A 192 -22.33 -29.66 -10.73
CA VAL A 192 -21.79 -30.42 -11.87
C VAL A 192 -21.99 -31.93 -11.70
N GLU A 193 -21.78 -32.47 -10.50
CA GLU A 193 -22.03 -33.88 -10.19
C GLU A 193 -23.52 -34.24 -10.36
N SER A 194 -24.42 -33.33 -9.98
CA SER A 194 -25.87 -33.50 -10.17
C SER A 194 -26.32 -33.52 -11.65
N LEU A 195 -25.47 -33.08 -12.59
CA LEU A 195 -25.75 -33.18 -14.03
C LEU A 195 -25.47 -34.59 -14.58
N ALA A 196 -24.66 -35.41 -13.92
CA ALA A 196 -24.31 -36.73 -14.44
C ALA A 196 -25.55 -37.64 -14.65
N PRO A 197 -26.52 -37.73 -13.72
CA PRO A 197 -27.78 -38.44 -13.96
C PRO A 197 -28.61 -37.84 -15.11
N VAL A 198 -28.58 -36.52 -15.30
CA VAL A 198 -29.31 -35.84 -16.38
C VAL A 198 -28.77 -36.27 -17.74
N PHE A 199 -27.45 -36.29 -17.91
CA PHE A 199 -26.83 -36.77 -19.14
C PHE A 199 -27.07 -38.27 -19.39
N GLN A 200 -27.10 -39.09 -18.34
CA GLN A 200 -27.44 -40.51 -18.46
C GLN A 200 -28.90 -40.72 -18.92
N LEU A 201 -29.84 -39.98 -18.32
CA LEU A 201 -31.24 -39.97 -18.75
C LEU A 201 -31.36 -39.53 -20.20
N HIS A 202 -30.64 -38.47 -20.59
CA HIS A 202 -30.62 -37.97 -21.95
C HIS A 202 -30.14 -39.05 -22.93
N ASP A 203 -29.01 -39.71 -22.66
CA ASP A 203 -28.50 -40.79 -23.51
C ASP A 203 -29.51 -41.95 -23.60
N MET A 204 -30.12 -42.35 -22.48
CA MET A 204 -31.19 -43.36 -22.47
C MET A 204 -32.38 -42.95 -23.35
N THR A 205 -32.81 -41.69 -23.30
CA THR A 205 -33.91 -41.21 -24.16
C THR A 205 -33.54 -41.24 -25.64
N LEU A 206 -32.30 -40.89 -26.00
CA LEU A 206 -31.82 -41.00 -27.38
C LEU A 206 -31.78 -42.45 -27.85
N GLN A 207 -31.33 -43.38 -27.00
CA GLN A 207 -31.35 -44.80 -27.31
C GLN A 207 -32.79 -45.32 -27.52
N GLN A 208 -33.75 -44.89 -26.70
CA GLN A 208 -35.16 -45.25 -26.88
C GLN A 208 -35.73 -44.71 -28.18
N ILE A 209 -35.45 -43.45 -28.54
CA ILE A 209 -35.88 -42.85 -29.81
C ILE A 209 -35.31 -43.64 -30.99
N ARG A 210 -34.02 -43.99 -30.95
CA ARG A 210 -33.38 -44.83 -31.99
C ARG A 210 -34.06 -46.19 -32.12
N HIS A 211 -34.36 -46.84 -30.99
CA HIS A 211 -35.06 -48.13 -31.00
C HIS A 211 -36.47 -48.01 -31.60
N ILE A 212 -37.22 -46.96 -31.26
CA ILE A 212 -38.56 -46.71 -31.82
C ILE A 212 -38.45 -46.53 -33.34
N ALA A 213 -37.50 -45.72 -33.80
CA ALA A 213 -37.25 -45.50 -35.23
C ALA A 213 -36.95 -46.81 -35.98
N ASP A 214 -36.08 -47.67 -35.43
CA ASP A 214 -35.74 -48.95 -36.05
C ASP A 214 -36.93 -49.93 -36.04
N VAL A 215 -37.79 -49.92 -35.02
CA VAL A 215 -39.04 -50.71 -35.00
C VAL A 215 -40.02 -50.22 -36.05
N GLU A 216 -40.21 -48.91 -36.17
CA GLU A 216 -41.06 -48.32 -37.21
C GLU A 216 -40.56 -48.64 -38.61
N LYS A 217 -39.24 -48.62 -38.84
CA LYS A 217 -38.63 -49.10 -40.08
C LYS A 217 -39.06 -50.52 -40.39
N ASN A 218 -38.86 -51.44 -39.45
CA ASN A 218 -39.15 -52.85 -39.65
C ASN A 218 -40.64 -53.09 -39.90
N LEU A 219 -41.52 -52.35 -39.22
CA LEU A 219 -42.97 -52.38 -39.47
C LEU A 219 -43.30 -51.89 -40.89
N ALA A 220 -42.69 -50.79 -41.35
CA ALA A 220 -42.89 -50.26 -42.69
C ALA A 220 -42.38 -51.22 -43.78
N ASP A 221 -41.18 -51.80 -43.60
CA ASP A 221 -40.58 -52.75 -44.53
C ASP A 221 -41.39 -54.05 -44.66
N ASN A 222 -42.01 -54.50 -43.56
CA ASN A 222 -42.82 -55.73 -43.53
C ASN A 222 -44.33 -55.51 -43.69
N ALA A 223 -44.77 -54.26 -43.94
CA ALA A 223 -46.19 -53.95 -44.10
C ALA A 223 -46.78 -54.62 -45.36
N PRO A 224 -48.06 -55.08 -45.31
CA PRO A 224 -48.78 -55.56 -46.49
C PRO A 224 -48.82 -54.53 -47.62
N ALA A 225 -48.89 -54.96 -48.87
CA ALA A 225 -48.90 -54.07 -50.04
C ALA A 225 -50.03 -53.02 -50.00
N GLU A 226 -51.14 -53.33 -49.34
CA GLU A 226 -52.29 -52.42 -49.11
C GLU A 226 -51.94 -51.26 -48.16
N VAL A 227 -51.05 -51.49 -47.19
CA VAL A 227 -50.58 -50.47 -46.23
C VAL A 227 -49.43 -49.65 -46.82
N LYS A 228 -48.56 -50.26 -47.62
CA LYS A 228 -47.46 -49.55 -48.32
C LYS A 228 -47.94 -48.55 -49.38
N THR A 229 -49.12 -48.79 -49.94
CA THR A 229 -49.76 -47.91 -50.95
C THR A 229 -50.85 -47.01 -50.36
N SER A 230 -51.10 -47.11 -49.05
CA SER A 230 -52.05 -46.28 -48.32
C SER A 230 -51.52 -44.85 -48.18
N THR A 231 -52.07 -43.92 -48.96
CA THR A 231 -51.87 -42.46 -48.85
C THR A 231 -52.69 -41.86 -47.71
N ASP A 232 -52.66 -42.49 -46.52
CA ASP A 232 -53.37 -41.95 -45.36
C ASP A 232 -52.69 -40.65 -44.91
N ALA A 233 -53.26 -39.52 -45.36
CA ALA A 233 -52.76 -38.17 -45.12
C ALA A 233 -52.58 -37.87 -43.63
N SER A 234 -53.31 -38.58 -42.75
CA SER A 234 -53.21 -38.42 -41.30
C SER A 234 -51.87 -38.93 -40.73
N LEU A 235 -51.35 -40.06 -41.25
CA LEU A 235 -50.09 -40.66 -40.80
C LEU A 235 -48.87 -39.85 -41.25
N HIS A 236 -48.88 -39.38 -42.50
CA HIS A 236 -47.84 -38.47 -43.00
C HIS A 236 -47.82 -37.16 -42.20
N THR A 237 -48.98 -36.60 -41.86
CA THR A 237 -49.09 -35.39 -41.04
C THR A 237 -48.55 -35.62 -39.62
N ALA A 238 -48.87 -36.76 -38.99
CA ALA A 238 -48.37 -37.08 -37.66
C ALA A 238 -46.84 -37.26 -37.63
N ARG A 239 -46.28 -38.00 -38.59
CA ARG A 239 -44.82 -38.19 -38.76
C ARG A 239 -44.09 -36.86 -38.94
N ARG A 240 -44.66 -35.98 -39.78
CA ARG A 240 -44.15 -34.62 -40.01
C ARG A 240 -44.12 -33.81 -38.71
N GLN A 241 -45.21 -33.82 -37.94
CA GLN A 241 -45.30 -33.08 -36.67
C GLN A 241 -44.30 -33.59 -35.63
N VAL A 242 -44.08 -34.91 -35.54
CA VAL A 242 -43.10 -35.50 -34.62
C VAL A 242 -41.68 -35.03 -34.97
N LEU A 243 -41.32 -35.06 -36.26
CA LEU A 243 -40.01 -34.57 -36.71
C LEU A 243 -39.83 -33.07 -36.45
N GLU A 244 -40.84 -32.24 -36.73
CA GLU A 244 -40.75 -30.78 -36.50
C GLU A 244 -40.55 -30.44 -35.01
N HIS A 245 -41.21 -31.16 -34.10
CA HIS A 245 -41.02 -30.97 -32.67
C HIS A 245 -39.66 -31.47 -32.20
N ALA A 246 -39.25 -32.66 -32.65
CA ALA A 246 -37.98 -33.25 -32.25
C ALA A 246 -36.78 -32.45 -32.81
N GLN A 247 -36.92 -31.85 -34.00
CA GLN A 247 -35.91 -30.96 -34.59
C GLN A 247 -35.74 -29.64 -33.81
N LYS A 248 -36.81 -29.06 -33.27
CA LYS A 248 -36.72 -27.88 -32.40
C LYS A 248 -36.06 -28.18 -31.05
N ALA A 249 -36.13 -29.44 -30.60
CA ALA A 249 -35.58 -29.89 -29.34
C ALA A 249 -34.13 -30.39 -29.44
N ALA A 250 -33.67 -30.77 -30.64
CA ALA A 250 -32.31 -31.23 -30.86
C ALA A 250 -31.30 -30.08 -30.73
N THR A 251 -30.25 -30.33 -29.96
CA THR A 251 -29.20 -29.37 -29.63
C THR A 251 -27.79 -29.92 -29.90
N THR A 252 -27.67 -31.22 -30.15
CA THR A 252 -26.41 -31.94 -30.39
C THR A 252 -26.37 -32.61 -31.77
N ASP A 253 -25.16 -32.81 -32.30
CA ASP A 253 -24.98 -33.47 -33.60
C ASP A 253 -25.54 -34.90 -33.62
N ASP A 254 -25.45 -35.62 -32.50
CA ASP A 254 -25.99 -36.98 -32.37
C ASP A 254 -27.52 -37.01 -32.40
N GLU A 255 -28.18 -36.03 -31.80
CA GLU A 255 -29.63 -35.85 -31.90
C GLU A 255 -30.04 -35.54 -33.33
N HIS A 256 -29.34 -34.61 -33.99
CA HIS A 256 -29.59 -34.27 -35.39
C HIS A 256 -29.36 -35.46 -36.34
N ALA A 257 -28.38 -36.31 -36.06
CA ALA A 257 -28.15 -37.54 -36.82
C ALA A 257 -29.30 -38.54 -36.67
N VAL A 258 -29.84 -38.70 -35.45
CA VAL A 258 -31.02 -39.55 -35.19
C VAL A 258 -32.24 -39.03 -35.93
N LEU A 259 -32.48 -37.72 -35.89
CA LEU A 259 -33.59 -37.08 -36.61
C LEU A 259 -33.48 -37.25 -38.12
N THR A 260 -32.27 -37.10 -38.67
CA THR A 260 -32.02 -37.29 -40.11
C THR A 260 -32.41 -38.70 -40.54
N ARG A 261 -31.97 -39.71 -39.78
CA ARG A 261 -32.32 -41.11 -40.05
C ARG A 261 -33.81 -41.40 -39.87
N LEU A 262 -34.47 -40.77 -38.89
CA LEU A 262 -35.92 -40.84 -38.69
C LEU A 262 -36.71 -40.24 -39.87
N ALA A 263 -36.22 -39.15 -40.44
CA ALA A 263 -36.87 -38.54 -41.60
C ALA A 263 -36.69 -39.36 -42.87
N GLU A 264 -35.50 -39.90 -43.12
CA GLU A 264 -35.27 -40.87 -44.21
C GLU A 264 -36.26 -42.04 -44.14
N LEU A 265 -36.52 -42.55 -42.93
CA LEU A 265 -37.49 -43.62 -42.68
C LEU A 265 -38.93 -43.23 -43.00
N TYR A 266 -39.29 -41.98 -42.78
CA TYR A 266 -40.61 -41.46 -43.12
C TYR A 266 -40.73 -41.04 -44.59
N GLY A 267 -39.66 -41.15 -45.37
CA GLY A 267 -39.60 -40.62 -46.74
C GLY A 267 -39.71 -39.11 -46.79
N LEU A 268 -39.31 -38.43 -45.71
CA LEU A 268 -39.34 -36.99 -45.55
C LEU A 268 -37.91 -36.46 -45.65
N GLU A 269 -37.70 -35.41 -46.43
CA GLU A 269 -36.41 -34.72 -46.43
C GLU A 269 -36.36 -33.71 -45.29
N ILE A 270 -35.34 -33.82 -44.43
CA ILE A 270 -34.95 -32.72 -43.54
C ILE A 270 -33.96 -31.86 -44.32
N GLU A 271 -34.40 -30.67 -44.71
CA GLU A 271 -33.49 -29.68 -45.28
C GLU A 271 -32.46 -29.30 -44.21
N LYS A 272 -31.16 -29.51 -44.48
CA LYS A 272 -30.08 -29.00 -43.62
C LYS A 272 -30.07 -27.48 -43.73
N THR A 273 -30.87 -26.80 -42.91
CA THR A 273 -30.78 -25.35 -42.80
C THR A 273 -29.47 -25.01 -42.12
N THR A 274 -28.52 -24.49 -42.89
CA THR A 274 -27.40 -23.74 -42.35
C THR A 274 -27.96 -22.61 -41.47
N ALA A 275 -27.31 -22.43 -40.33
CA ALA A 275 -27.71 -21.59 -39.20
C ALA A 275 -28.55 -20.33 -39.56
N ASN A 276 -29.61 -20.12 -38.77
CA ASN A 276 -30.41 -18.88 -38.64
C ASN A 276 -31.68 -18.64 -39.48
N SER A 277 -32.39 -19.66 -40.00
CA SER A 277 -33.80 -19.42 -40.38
C SER A 277 -34.73 -20.56 -40.02
N THR A 278 -35.67 -20.28 -39.11
CA THR A 278 -36.74 -21.19 -38.69
C THR A 278 -37.84 -21.19 -39.75
N LYS A 279 -37.64 -21.94 -40.83
CA LYS A 279 -38.73 -22.44 -41.68
C LYS A 279 -38.17 -23.53 -42.60
N ILE A 280 -38.68 -24.73 -42.46
CA ILE A 280 -38.41 -25.85 -43.37
C ILE A 280 -39.76 -26.34 -43.88
N GLU A 281 -39.90 -26.39 -45.19
CA GLU A 281 -41.02 -27.02 -45.87
C GLU A 281 -40.66 -28.49 -46.11
N LEU A 282 -41.33 -29.43 -45.43
CA LEU A 282 -41.32 -30.82 -45.86
C LEU A 282 -42.23 -30.98 -47.08
N PHE A 283 -41.78 -31.73 -48.10
CA PHE A 283 -42.62 -32.17 -49.22
C PHE A 283 -43.14 -33.58 -48.97
#